data_AF-A0A7G2S335-F1
#
_entry.id   AF-A0A7G2S335-F1
#
_cell.length_a   1.000
_cell.length_b   1.000
_cell.length_c   1.000
_cell.angle_alpha   90.00
_cell.angle_beta   90.00
_cell.angle_gamma   90.00
#
_symmetry.space_group_name_H-M   'P 1'
#
loop_
_entity.id
_entity.type
_entity.pdbx_description
1 polymer ?
#
loop_
_entity_poly.entity_id
_entity_poly.type
_entity_poly.pdbx_seq_one_letter_code
_entity_poly.pdbx_strand_id
1 'polypeptide(L)'
;MATHQLQQSVARRSTRLLAAVHELHKQGLQNLAIYTSIAPSGLHWRCQLIPLHHLTIEGDCVEVIADNGSYEPAHHSSGDGGNLYFGWEDARSDTARELANKIRDRFPRLTASSEGRNYHHAGWFSEMLGIAETGALPVMRQEHYPSTPGQIDSTDNHIQIPAPPVPQSWEFQGKRFAYQPGPHLKPDDDWHTAYQRIIDNWRSSEIALLPAYPVDTCSLYEHGAYWEGAIYYIQTTLGFTRIDDFLAELERRDSNSERWATLRWTWDNQGQFIYLKAFLVRHMLQDSEKYSIDQKTRGKWAEWLKGIEAIHAAPSTAVHRLPNPYFGGSNPLHLGLAFTHHHDTLVRS
;
A
#
# COMPACT_ATOMS: atom_id res chain seq x y z
N MET A 1 11.34 5.50 -44.82
CA MET A 1 11.10 6.85 -44.24
C MET A 1 9.71 6.98 -43.61
N ALA A 2 8.62 6.63 -44.31
CA ALA A 2 7.25 6.70 -43.76
C ALA A 2 7.01 5.83 -42.50
N THR A 3 7.52 4.59 -42.47
CA THR A 3 7.36 3.67 -41.34
C THR A 3 8.03 4.17 -40.05
N HIS A 4 9.23 4.75 -40.18
CA HIS A 4 9.98 5.32 -39.06
C HIS A 4 9.30 6.58 -38.49
N GLN A 5 8.79 7.46 -39.36
CA GLN A 5 7.99 8.61 -38.93
C GLN A 5 6.67 8.19 -38.25
N LEU A 6 6.01 7.15 -38.76
CA LEU A 6 4.79 6.60 -38.15
C LEU A 6 5.09 6.05 -36.75
N GLN A 7 6.16 5.25 -36.59
CA GLN A 7 6.61 4.72 -35.31
C GLN A 7 6.97 5.84 -34.32
N GLN A 8 7.72 6.86 -34.75
CA GLN A 8 8.01 8.02 -33.92
C GLN A 8 6.74 8.80 -33.50
N SER A 9 5.74 8.89 -34.40
CA SER A 9 4.48 9.56 -34.08
C SER A 9 3.63 8.79 -33.06
N VAL A 10 3.65 7.45 -33.13
CA VAL A 10 2.99 6.55 -32.17
C VAL A 10 3.68 6.63 -30.82
N ALA A 11 5.01 6.49 -30.79
CA ALA A 11 5.80 6.61 -29.56
C ALA A 11 5.50 7.94 -28.84
N ARG A 12 5.57 9.07 -29.55
CA ARG A 12 5.24 10.39 -28.99
C ARG A 12 3.82 10.47 -28.41
N ARG A 13 2.83 9.84 -29.07
CA ARG A 13 1.44 9.85 -28.60
C ARG A 13 1.23 8.93 -27.40
N SER A 14 1.88 7.77 -27.36
CA SER A 14 1.90 6.85 -26.22
C SER A 14 2.61 7.49 -25.01
N THR A 15 3.75 8.14 -25.21
CA THR A 15 4.46 8.88 -24.15
C THR A 15 3.60 9.99 -23.56
N ARG A 16 2.70 10.60 -24.34
CA ARG A 16 1.74 11.58 -23.81
C ARG A 16 0.75 10.96 -22.80
N LEU A 17 0.31 9.72 -23.02
CA LEU A 17 -0.50 9.02 -22.03
C LEU A 17 0.30 8.78 -20.75
N LEU A 18 1.56 8.37 -20.85
CA LEU A 18 2.45 8.21 -19.69
C LEU A 18 2.65 9.54 -18.95
N ALA A 19 2.87 10.63 -19.69
CA ALA A 19 2.98 11.97 -19.12
C ALA A 19 1.68 12.42 -18.42
N ALA A 20 0.50 12.02 -18.92
CA ALA A 20 -0.78 12.30 -18.26
C ALA A 20 -0.89 11.57 -16.92
N VAL A 21 -0.45 10.30 -16.85
CA VAL A 21 -0.36 9.55 -15.58
C VAL A 21 0.60 10.24 -14.61
N HIS A 22 1.75 10.73 -15.11
CA HIS A 22 2.67 11.50 -14.28
C HIS A 22 2.08 12.84 -13.77
N GLU A 23 1.26 13.54 -14.56
CA GLU A 23 0.50 14.70 -14.07
C GLU A 23 -0.50 14.33 -12.96
N LEU A 24 -1.07 13.13 -12.98
CA LEU A 24 -1.93 12.61 -11.89
C LEU A 24 -1.13 12.26 -10.64
N HIS A 25 0.09 11.71 -10.78
CA HIS A 25 0.99 11.46 -9.65
C HIS A 25 1.32 12.75 -8.87
N LYS A 26 1.50 13.87 -9.59
CA LYS A 26 1.70 15.21 -8.98
C LYS A 26 0.47 15.69 -8.20
N GLN A 27 -0.71 15.16 -8.52
CA GLN A 27 -1.97 15.48 -7.85
C GLN A 27 -2.30 14.54 -6.69
N GLY A 28 -1.39 13.61 -6.35
CA GLY A 28 -1.58 12.67 -5.24
C GLY A 28 -2.19 11.33 -5.64
N LEU A 29 -2.17 10.96 -6.92
CA LEU A 29 -2.61 9.66 -7.42
C LEU A 29 -1.41 8.73 -7.70
N GLN A 30 -0.45 8.66 -6.79
CA GLN A 30 0.83 7.95 -7.02
C GLN A 30 0.67 6.43 -6.98
N ASN A 31 -0.47 5.92 -6.51
CA ASN A 31 -0.83 4.51 -6.59
C ASN A 31 -1.53 4.15 -7.92
N LEU A 32 -1.64 5.08 -8.87
CA LEU A 32 -2.09 4.77 -10.23
C LEU A 32 -0.91 4.19 -11.01
N ALA A 33 -1.01 2.92 -11.38
CA ALA A 33 0.00 2.21 -12.17
C ALA A 33 -0.41 2.05 -13.63
N ILE A 34 0.57 1.66 -14.44
CA ILE A 34 0.36 1.24 -15.82
C ILE A 34 0.72 -0.24 -15.95
N TYR A 35 0.00 -0.94 -16.80
CA TYR A 35 0.38 -2.26 -17.28
C TYR A 35 0.52 -2.22 -18.79
N THR A 36 1.71 -2.52 -19.30
CA THR A 36 2.03 -2.33 -20.72
C THR A 36 2.41 -3.62 -21.40
N SER A 37 1.97 -3.77 -22.64
CA SER A 37 2.26 -4.97 -23.44
C SER A 37 2.34 -4.64 -24.91
N ILE A 38 2.86 -5.60 -25.68
CA ILE A 38 2.83 -5.57 -27.14
C ILE A 38 1.75 -6.55 -27.59
N ALA A 39 0.91 -6.12 -28.55
CA ALA A 39 -0.08 -6.99 -29.17
C ALA A 39 0.59 -8.24 -29.78
N PRO A 40 -0.10 -9.39 -29.90
CA PRO A 40 0.49 -10.62 -30.46
C PRO A 40 1.14 -10.43 -31.83
N SER A 41 0.60 -9.50 -32.63
CA SER A 41 1.18 -9.08 -33.92
C SER A 41 2.57 -8.42 -33.86
N GLY A 42 3.04 -7.98 -32.69
CA GLY A 42 4.24 -7.15 -32.54
C GLY A 42 4.05 -5.66 -32.87
N LEU A 43 2.89 -5.26 -33.44
CA LEU A 43 2.75 -3.95 -34.08
C LEU A 43 2.19 -2.84 -33.20
N HIS A 44 1.52 -3.20 -32.10
CA HIS A 44 0.78 -2.24 -31.29
C HIS A 44 1.19 -2.35 -29.83
N TRP A 45 1.73 -1.25 -29.32
CA TRP A 45 1.86 -1.03 -27.89
C TRP A 45 0.48 -0.82 -27.25
N ARG A 46 0.27 -1.43 -26.10
CA ARG A 46 -0.94 -1.38 -25.30
C ARG A 46 -0.60 -0.92 -23.89
N CYS A 47 -1.54 -0.18 -23.31
CA CYS A 47 -1.43 0.29 -21.93
C CYS A 47 -2.79 0.18 -21.25
N GLN A 48 -2.78 -0.40 -20.06
CA GLN A 48 -3.91 -0.41 -19.15
C GLN A 48 -3.57 0.46 -17.94
N LEU A 49 -4.50 1.32 -17.53
CA LEU A 49 -4.41 2.00 -16.23
C LEU A 49 -5.03 1.12 -15.15
N ILE A 50 -4.36 0.99 -14.01
CA ILE A 50 -4.70 0.03 -12.97
C ILE A 50 -4.23 0.53 -11.59
N PRO A 51 -4.94 0.22 -10.49
CA PRO A 51 -4.40 0.46 -9.16
C PRO A 51 -3.14 -0.37 -8.91
N LEU A 52 -2.10 0.21 -8.31
CA LEU A 52 -0.81 -0.43 -8.10
C LEU A 52 -0.91 -1.77 -7.35
N HIS A 53 -1.84 -1.90 -6.42
CA HIS A 53 -2.05 -3.12 -5.64
C HIS A 53 -2.65 -4.30 -6.44
N HIS A 54 -3.00 -4.09 -7.71
CA HIS A 54 -3.37 -5.17 -8.64
C HIS A 54 -2.20 -5.61 -9.54
N LEU A 55 -1.04 -4.95 -9.43
CA LEU A 55 0.20 -5.44 -10.04
C LEU A 55 0.93 -6.34 -9.04
N THR A 56 1.44 -7.46 -9.55
CA THR A 56 2.30 -8.38 -8.81
C THR A 56 3.51 -8.76 -9.64
N ILE A 57 4.58 -9.21 -8.99
CA ILE A 57 5.66 -9.93 -9.66
C ILE A 57 5.47 -11.40 -9.35
N GLU A 58 5.19 -12.20 -10.38
CA GLU A 58 5.16 -13.66 -10.30
C GLU A 58 6.36 -14.22 -11.08
N GLY A 59 7.30 -14.83 -10.36
CA GLY A 59 8.59 -15.19 -10.93
C GLY A 59 9.34 -13.94 -11.37
N ASP A 60 9.64 -13.83 -12.67
CA ASP A 60 10.36 -12.72 -13.28
C ASP A 60 9.46 -11.78 -14.10
N CYS A 61 8.13 -11.94 -14.01
CA CYS A 61 7.17 -11.21 -14.81
C CYS A 61 6.25 -10.34 -13.96
N VAL A 62 5.93 -9.16 -14.49
CA VAL A 62 4.85 -8.33 -13.95
C VAL A 62 3.52 -8.88 -14.45
N GLU A 63 2.64 -9.22 -13.53
CA GLU A 63 1.31 -9.75 -13.82
C GLU A 63 0.23 -8.87 -13.21
N VAL A 64 -0.94 -8.91 -13.83
CA VAL A 64 -2.15 -8.27 -13.33
C VAL A 64 -2.98 -9.32 -12.63
N ILE A 65 -3.29 -9.08 -11.36
CA ILE A 65 -4.28 -9.89 -10.65
C ILE A 65 -5.64 -9.28 -10.97
N ALA A 66 -6.45 -10.02 -11.74
CA ALA A 66 -7.71 -9.52 -12.25
C ALA A 66 -8.70 -9.30 -11.11
N ASP A 67 -9.22 -8.08 -10.99
CA ASP A 67 -10.43 -7.81 -10.22
C ASP A 67 -11.49 -7.23 -11.18
N ASN A 68 -12.37 -8.12 -11.63
CA ASN A 68 -13.43 -7.75 -12.57
C ASN A 68 -14.49 -6.90 -11.87
N GLY A 69 -14.45 -5.59 -12.13
CA GLY A 69 -15.57 -4.68 -11.85
C GLY A 69 -15.34 -3.64 -10.74
N SER A 70 -14.20 -3.70 -10.03
CA SER A 70 -13.89 -2.75 -8.94
C SER A 70 -13.64 -1.32 -9.42
N TYR A 71 -13.23 -1.12 -10.67
CA TYR A 71 -13.00 0.18 -11.29
C TYR A 71 -13.31 0.17 -12.79
N GLU A 72 -13.22 1.32 -13.45
CA GLU A 72 -13.48 1.46 -14.89
C GLU A 72 -12.38 0.79 -15.75
N PRO A 73 -12.73 0.06 -16.83
CA PRO A 73 -11.74 -0.53 -17.72
C PRO A 73 -11.05 0.58 -18.54
N ALA A 74 -9.78 0.84 -18.24
CA ALA A 74 -8.99 1.90 -18.86
C ALA A 74 -7.90 1.30 -19.77
N HIS A 75 -8.31 0.76 -20.92
CA HIS A 75 -7.41 0.17 -21.91
C HIS A 75 -7.15 1.10 -23.10
N HIS A 76 -5.89 1.22 -23.49
CA HIS A 76 -5.46 1.96 -24.67
C HIS A 76 -4.61 1.06 -25.58
N SER A 77 -4.86 1.16 -26.88
CA SER A 77 -4.04 0.55 -27.92
C SER A 77 -3.52 1.62 -28.87
N SER A 78 -2.23 1.55 -29.18
CA SER A 78 -1.65 2.38 -30.25
C SER A 78 -2.20 2.05 -31.64
N GLY A 79 -2.87 0.91 -31.81
CA GLY A 79 -3.55 0.52 -33.04
C GLY A 79 -4.72 1.45 -33.42
N ASP A 80 -5.32 2.15 -32.44
CA ASP A 80 -6.43 3.08 -32.67
C ASP A 80 -5.93 4.47 -33.14
N GLY A 81 -4.89 4.48 -33.98
CA GLY A 81 -4.19 5.68 -34.41
C GLY A 81 -3.33 6.33 -33.31
N GLY A 82 -3.21 5.73 -32.13
CA GLY A 82 -2.33 6.16 -31.04
C GLY A 82 -2.75 7.41 -30.27
N ASN A 83 -3.75 8.17 -30.73
CA ASN A 83 -4.30 9.34 -30.00
C ASN A 83 -5.80 9.25 -29.74
N LEU A 84 -6.43 8.09 -30.00
CA LEU A 84 -7.75 7.76 -29.47
C LEU A 84 -7.59 7.15 -28.08
N TYR A 85 -7.21 7.99 -27.10
CA TYR A 85 -6.99 7.54 -25.73
C TYR A 85 -8.28 6.94 -25.16
N PHE A 86 -8.26 5.65 -24.80
CA PHE A 86 -9.44 4.91 -24.31
C PHE A 86 -10.66 4.95 -25.24
N GLY A 87 -10.44 5.15 -26.55
CA GLY A 87 -11.52 5.33 -27.54
C GLY A 87 -12.15 6.73 -27.56
N TRP A 88 -11.58 7.71 -26.84
CA TRP A 88 -12.11 9.07 -26.77
C TRP A 88 -11.70 9.89 -27.99
N GLU A 89 -12.67 10.19 -28.86
CA GLU A 89 -12.45 11.02 -30.04
C GLU A 89 -12.07 12.46 -29.70
N ASP A 90 -12.60 12.97 -28.59
CA ASP A 90 -12.39 14.34 -28.12
C ASP A 90 -11.00 14.55 -27.48
N ALA A 91 -10.20 13.49 -27.31
CA ALA A 91 -8.88 13.54 -26.67
C ALA A 91 -7.69 13.57 -27.66
N ARG A 92 -7.96 13.58 -28.97
CA ARG A 92 -6.93 13.44 -30.02
C ARG A 92 -5.81 14.48 -29.98
N SER A 93 -6.14 15.69 -29.54
CA SER A 93 -5.25 16.86 -29.47
C SER A 93 -4.93 17.29 -28.05
N ASP A 94 -5.44 16.58 -27.04
CA ASP A 94 -5.21 16.94 -25.65
C ASP A 94 -3.72 16.97 -25.34
N THR A 95 -3.33 17.93 -24.52
CA THR A 95 -2.07 17.91 -23.78
C THR A 95 -2.11 16.83 -22.69
N ALA A 96 -0.95 16.48 -22.12
CA ALA A 96 -0.87 15.53 -21.02
C ALA A 96 -1.75 15.96 -19.82
N ARG A 97 -1.83 17.26 -19.53
CA ARG A 97 -2.63 17.81 -18.44
C ARG A 97 -4.14 17.74 -18.71
N GLU A 98 -4.57 18.05 -19.92
CA GLU A 98 -5.98 17.92 -20.31
C GLU A 98 -6.41 16.45 -20.28
N LEU A 99 -5.57 15.56 -20.79
CA LEU A 99 -5.81 14.11 -20.74
C LEU A 99 -5.88 13.60 -19.29
N ALA A 100 -4.99 14.07 -18.41
CA ALA A 100 -5.03 13.76 -16.98
C ALA A 100 -6.36 14.17 -16.33
N ASN A 101 -6.84 15.39 -16.60
CA ASN A 101 -8.13 15.84 -16.10
C ASN A 101 -9.27 14.93 -16.58
N LYS A 102 -9.28 14.54 -17.86
CA LYS A 102 -10.30 13.62 -18.39
C LYS A 102 -10.22 12.22 -17.77
N ILE A 103 -9.02 11.70 -17.53
CA ILE A 103 -8.82 10.43 -16.80
C ILE A 103 -9.48 10.51 -15.43
N ARG A 104 -9.23 11.59 -14.68
CA ARG A 104 -9.83 11.78 -13.35
C ARG A 104 -11.35 11.88 -13.40
N ASP A 105 -11.89 12.64 -14.35
CA ASP A 105 -13.33 12.88 -14.45
C ASP A 105 -14.09 11.64 -14.96
N ARG A 106 -13.49 10.85 -15.87
CA ARG A 106 -14.14 9.70 -16.52
C ARG A 106 -13.86 8.37 -15.83
N PHE A 107 -12.81 8.26 -15.01
CA PHE A 107 -12.48 7.07 -14.22
C PHE A 107 -12.45 7.37 -12.72
N PRO A 108 -13.58 7.76 -12.11
CA PRO A 108 -13.64 8.18 -10.71
C PRO A 108 -13.33 7.04 -9.73
N ARG A 109 -13.71 5.78 -10.02
CA ARG A 109 -13.40 4.67 -9.12
C ARG A 109 -11.95 4.25 -9.20
N LEU A 110 -11.37 4.25 -10.40
CA LEU A 110 -9.93 4.02 -10.60
C LEU A 110 -9.10 5.08 -9.88
N THR A 111 -9.48 6.35 -10.00
CA THR A 111 -8.75 7.43 -9.31
C THR A 111 -8.90 7.33 -7.80
N ALA A 112 -10.10 7.09 -7.29
CA ALA A 112 -10.32 6.88 -5.86
C ALA A 112 -9.49 5.71 -5.29
N SER A 113 -9.37 4.58 -6.01
CA SER A 113 -8.55 3.43 -5.58
C SER A 113 -7.04 3.63 -5.78
N SER A 114 -6.65 4.67 -6.50
CA SER A 114 -5.27 5.03 -6.80
C SER A 114 -4.79 6.26 -6.01
N GLU A 115 -5.62 6.80 -5.12
CA GLU A 115 -5.22 7.89 -4.24
C GLU A 115 -4.08 7.43 -3.32
N GLY A 116 -3.12 8.33 -3.18
CA GLY A 116 -2.07 8.24 -2.19
C GLY A 116 -0.70 8.63 -2.67
N ARG A 117 0.19 8.84 -1.69
CA ARG A 117 1.59 9.14 -1.90
C ARG A 117 2.39 7.85 -1.82
N ASN A 118 3.16 7.61 -2.87
CA ASN A 118 4.05 6.48 -3.03
C ASN A 118 5.27 6.98 -3.81
N TYR A 119 6.24 7.50 -3.07
CA TYR A 119 7.43 8.13 -3.67
C TYR A 119 8.31 7.11 -4.39
N HIS A 120 8.32 5.85 -3.95
CA HIS A 120 9.03 4.78 -4.62
C HIS A 120 8.46 4.54 -6.02
N HIS A 121 7.15 4.35 -6.13
CA HIS A 121 6.48 4.14 -7.41
C HIS A 121 6.53 5.41 -8.29
N ALA A 122 6.28 6.59 -7.73
CA ALA A 122 6.35 7.85 -8.49
C ALA A 122 7.77 8.16 -8.99
N GLY A 123 8.80 7.85 -8.18
CA GLY A 123 10.20 7.98 -8.56
C GLY A 123 10.57 7.04 -9.71
N TRP A 124 10.23 5.76 -9.59
CA TRP A 124 10.36 4.78 -10.67
C TRP A 124 9.63 5.22 -11.94
N PHE A 125 8.38 5.69 -11.81
CA PHE A 125 7.58 6.11 -12.96
C PHE A 125 8.21 7.30 -13.67
N SER A 126 8.79 8.24 -12.92
CA SER A 126 9.49 9.41 -13.48
C SER A 126 10.72 9.00 -14.30
N GLU A 127 11.49 8.04 -13.81
CA GLU A 127 12.65 7.48 -14.53
C GLU A 127 12.21 6.76 -15.81
N MET A 128 11.22 5.87 -15.70
CA MET A 128 10.64 5.16 -16.84
C MET A 128 10.07 6.12 -17.89
N LEU A 129 9.40 7.20 -17.48
CA LEU A 129 8.88 8.23 -18.39
C LEU A 129 10.02 8.92 -19.15
N GLY A 130 11.13 9.26 -18.48
CA GLY A 130 12.30 9.84 -19.14
C GLY A 130 12.89 8.93 -20.22
N ILE A 131 12.89 7.61 -19.99
CA ILE A 131 13.26 6.61 -21.01
C ILE A 131 12.25 6.63 -22.17
N ALA A 132 10.95 6.62 -21.87
CA ALA A 132 9.90 6.65 -22.88
C ALA A 132 9.91 7.92 -23.75
N GLU A 133 10.39 9.04 -23.22
CA GLU A 133 10.59 10.30 -23.98
C GLU A 133 11.67 10.19 -25.06
N THR A 134 12.59 9.23 -24.95
CA THR A 134 13.57 8.91 -26.01
C THR A 134 12.99 8.07 -27.16
N GLY A 135 11.77 7.56 -26.99
CA GLY A 135 11.08 6.69 -27.96
C GLY A 135 11.03 5.21 -27.56
N ALA A 136 11.66 4.83 -26.44
CA ALA A 136 11.66 3.47 -25.90
C ALA A 136 10.50 3.27 -24.91
N LEU A 137 9.34 2.84 -25.39
CA LEU A 137 8.15 2.64 -24.54
C LEU A 137 8.31 1.39 -23.67
N PRO A 138 7.84 1.40 -22.39
CA PRO A 138 7.94 0.25 -21.50
C PRO A 138 7.08 -0.92 -21.98
N VAL A 139 7.56 -2.15 -21.80
CA VAL A 139 6.85 -3.40 -22.13
C VAL A 139 6.98 -4.38 -20.98
N MET A 140 5.91 -4.52 -20.19
CA MET A 140 5.88 -5.42 -19.04
C MET A 140 5.54 -6.87 -19.40
N ARG A 141 4.77 -7.07 -20.49
CA ARG A 141 4.42 -8.41 -20.98
C ARG A 141 4.60 -8.53 -22.49
N GLN A 142 5.26 -9.62 -22.88
CA GLN A 142 5.36 -10.11 -24.26
C GLN A 142 4.97 -11.59 -24.28
N GLU A 143 4.12 -12.00 -25.23
CA GLU A 143 3.63 -13.39 -25.27
C GLU A 143 4.69 -14.43 -25.66
N HIS A 144 5.85 -14.00 -26.18
CA HIS A 144 6.82 -14.90 -26.83
C HIS A 144 8.26 -14.77 -26.34
N TYR A 145 8.55 -13.91 -25.35
CA TYR A 145 9.90 -13.67 -24.86
C TYR A 145 9.97 -13.73 -23.33
N PRO A 146 11.00 -14.39 -22.76
CA PRO A 146 11.23 -14.38 -21.33
C PRO A 146 11.74 -13.01 -20.87
N SER A 147 11.18 -12.51 -19.78
CA SER A 147 11.62 -11.27 -19.13
C SER A 147 12.94 -11.49 -18.38
N THR A 148 13.76 -10.44 -18.27
CA THR A 148 14.94 -10.47 -17.40
C THR A 148 14.51 -10.23 -15.94
N PRO A 149 14.97 -11.04 -14.97
CA PRO A 149 14.62 -10.85 -13.56
C PRO A 149 14.84 -9.42 -13.07
N GLY A 150 13.80 -8.82 -12.48
CA GLY A 150 13.85 -7.46 -11.93
C GLY A 150 13.91 -6.34 -12.97
N GLN A 151 13.68 -6.63 -14.25
CA GLN A 151 13.60 -5.65 -15.33
C GLN A 151 12.30 -5.85 -16.13
N ILE A 152 11.90 -4.82 -16.86
CA ILE A 152 10.91 -4.90 -17.92
C ILE A 152 11.57 -4.46 -19.23
N ASP A 153 11.09 -5.01 -20.34
CA ASP A 153 11.58 -4.66 -21.65
C ASP A 153 11.13 -3.25 -22.06
N SER A 154 11.67 -2.79 -23.17
CA SER A 154 11.13 -1.64 -23.89
C SER A 154 10.92 -1.96 -25.37
N THR A 155 10.26 -1.07 -26.11
CA THR A 155 10.15 -1.19 -27.58
C THR A 155 11.49 -1.04 -28.30
N ASP A 156 12.54 -0.61 -27.60
CA ASP A 156 13.94 -0.69 -28.04
C ASP A 156 14.63 -1.85 -27.31
N ASN A 157 14.98 -2.90 -28.05
CA ASN A 157 15.58 -4.11 -27.49
C ASN A 157 16.96 -3.89 -26.84
N HIS A 158 17.56 -2.70 -27.00
CA HIS A 158 18.82 -2.33 -26.35
C HIS A 158 18.62 -1.60 -25.02
N ILE A 159 17.38 -1.25 -24.67
CA ILE A 159 17.04 -0.53 -23.45
C ILE A 159 16.19 -1.44 -22.56
N GLN A 160 16.70 -1.63 -21.35
CA GLN A 160 16.01 -2.32 -20.25
C GLN A 160 15.62 -1.29 -19.20
N ILE A 161 14.47 -1.50 -18.58
CA ILE A 161 13.93 -0.60 -17.56
C ILE A 161 13.80 -1.40 -16.27
N PRO A 162 14.19 -0.86 -15.10
CA PRO A 162 13.95 -1.55 -13.83
C PRO A 162 12.47 -1.92 -13.68
N ALA A 163 12.19 -3.09 -13.09
CA ALA A 163 10.80 -3.47 -12.81
C ALA A 163 10.14 -2.45 -11.84
N PRO A 164 8.84 -2.18 -11.99
CA PRO A 164 8.13 -1.30 -11.06
C PRO A 164 8.23 -1.84 -9.63
N PRO A 165 8.35 -0.96 -8.62
CA PRO A 165 8.28 -1.37 -7.22
C PRO A 165 6.84 -1.71 -6.87
N VAL A 166 6.41 -2.92 -7.24
CA VAL A 166 5.08 -3.44 -6.90
C VAL A 166 5.08 -3.96 -5.46
N PRO A 167 3.95 -3.88 -4.75
CA PRO A 167 3.81 -4.49 -3.45
C PRO A 167 4.10 -5.99 -3.54
N GLN A 168 4.87 -6.52 -2.58
CA GLN A 168 5.03 -7.96 -2.46
C GLN A 168 3.67 -8.60 -2.18
N SER A 169 3.38 -9.68 -2.92
CA SER A 169 2.24 -10.54 -2.67
C SER A 169 2.70 -11.94 -2.25
N TRP A 170 1.87 -12.64 -1.48
CA TRP A 170 2.13 -14.01 -1.05
C TRP A 170 0.82 -14.78 -0.91
N GLU A 171 0.91 -16.11 -0.86
CA GLU A 171 -0.25 -16.98 -0.67
C GLU A 171 -0.21 -17.64 0.71
N PHE A 172 -1.36 -17.73 1.36
CA PHE A 172 -1.53 -18.49 2.59
C PHE A 172 -2.93 -19.12 2.61
N GLN A 173 -2.98 -20.44 2.86
CA GLN A 173 -4.23 -21.21 2.91
C GLN A 173 -5.13 -21.02 1.66
N GLY A 174 -4.53 -20.94 0.47
CA GLY A 174 -5.26 -20.76 -0.79
C GLY A 174 -5.77 -19.34 -1.03
N LYS A 175 -5.36 -18.38 -0.19
CA LYS A 175 -5.72 -16.97 -0.32
C LYS A 175 -4.48 -16.12 -0.58
N ARG A 176 -4.58 -15.19 -1.53
CA ARG A 176 -3.52 -14.23 -1.84
C ARG A 176 -3.60 -13.00 -0.94
N PHE A 177 -2.46 -12.54 -0.48
CA PHE A 177 -2.27 -11.35 0.33
C PHE A 177 -1.31 -10.40 -0.36
N ALA A 178 -1.53 -9.11 -0.20
CA ALA A 178 -0.61 -8.06 -0.64
C ALA A 178 -0.70 -6.87 0.30
N TYR A 179 0.31 -6.02 0.28
CA TYR A 179 0.23 -4.75 1.00
C TYR A 179 -0.41 -3.66 0.14
N GLN A 180 -1.22 -2.83 0.78
CA GLN A 180 -1.65 -1.54 0.25
C GLN A 180 -1.17 -0.41 1.17
N PRO A 181 -0.85 0.78 0.64
CA PRO A 181 -0.62 1.96 1.46
C PRO A 181 -1.80 2.24 2.40
N GLY A 182 -1.51 2.82 3.57
CA GLY A 182 -2.54 3.31 4.48
C GLY A 182 -3.38 4.44 3.88
N PRO A 183 -4.55 4.75 4.46
CA PRO A 183 -5.32 5.93 4.08
C PRO A 183 -4.49 7.19 4.36
N HIS A 184 -4.44 8.11 3.39
CA HIS A 184 -3.79 9.39 3.57
C HIS A 184 -4.74 10.39 4.19
N LEU A 185 -4.47 10.70 5.45
CA LEU A 185 -5.38 11.50 6.27
C LEU A 185 -5.11 12.99 6.08
N LYS A 186 -6.19 13.73 5.86
CA LYS A 186 -6.24 15.18 5.90
C LYS A 186 -6.50 15.63 7.34
N PRO A 187 -6.16 16.89 7.69
CA PRO A 187 -6.34 17.40 9.07
C PRO A 187 -7.75 17.27 9.64
N ASP A 188 -8.78 17.28 8.79
CA ASP A 188 -10.20 17.19 9.19
C ASP A 188 -10.76 15.76 9.13
N ASP A 189 -9.96 14.77 8.72
CA ASP A 189 -10.41 13.38 8.63
C ASP A 189 -10.49 12.74 10.03
N ASP A 190 -11.52 11.91 10.24
CA ASP A 190 -11.59 11.07 11.44
C ASP A 190 -10.59 9.91 11.33
N TRP A 191 -9.43 10.13 11.91
CA TRP A 191 -8.31 9.19 11.89
C TRP A 191 -8.57 7.93 12.72
N HIS A 192 -9.51 7.95 13.69
CA HIS A 192 -9.80 6.80 14.55
C HIS A 192 -10.48 5.64 13.80
N THR A 193 -11.22 5.95 12.74
CA THR A 193 -11.99 4.96 11.97
C THR A 193 -11.35 4.63 10.61
N ALA A 194 -10.26 5.32 10.25
CA ALA A 194 -9.66 5.29 8.93
C ALA A 194 -9.27 3.89 8.41
N TYR A 195 -8.82 3.00 9.31
CA TYR A 195 -8.42 1.64 8.94
C TYR A 195 -9.54 0.60 9.07
N GLN A 196 -10.70 0.95 9.66
CA GLN A 196 -11.79 0.00 9.88
C GLN A 196 -12.28 -0.60 8.57
N ARG A 197 -12.50 0.23 7.54
CA ARG A 197 -12.93 -0.26 6.22
C ARG A 197 -11.92 -1.24 5.61
N ILE A 198 -10.62 -1.04 5.80
CA ILE A 198 -9.58 -1.97 5.31
C ILE A 198 -9.68 -3.30 6.09
N ILE A 199 -9.84 -3.21 7.41
CA ILE A 199 -9.92 -4.36 8.32
C ILE A 199 -11.23 -5.16 8.16
N ASP A 200 -12.33 -4.50 7.81
CA ASP A 200 -13.61 -5.19 7.62
C ASP A 200 -13.66 -5.87 6.24
N ASN A 201 -12.97 -5.32 5.24
CA ASN A 201 -13.03 -5.78 3.85
C ASN A 201 -11.83 -6.62 3.39
N TRP A 202 -10.75 -6.79 4.16
CA TRP A 202 -9.60 -7.62 3.70
C TRP A 202 -9.99 -9.09 3.43
N ARG A 203 -11.18 -9.50 3.90
CA ARG A 203 -11.75 -10.82 3.61
C ARG A 203 -12.67 -10.91 2.40
N SER A 204 -13.22 -9.79 1.93
CA SER A 204 -14.25 -9.78 0.89
C SER A 204 -13.70 -9.80 -0.54
N SER A 205 -12.41 -9.53 -0.72
CA SER A 205 -11.72 -9.51 -2.02
C SER A 205 -10.96 -10.81 -2.30
N GLU A 206 -10.75 -11.11 -3.58
CA GLU A 206 -9.90 -12.21 -4.04
C GLU A 206 -8.45 -12.08 -3.53
N ILE A 207 -7.97 -10.83 -3.44
CA ILE A 207 -6.70 -10.47 -2.82
C ILE A 207 -6.97 -9.78 -1.48
N ALA A 208 -6.47 -10.33 -0.38
CA ALA A 208 -6.46 -9.66 0.92
C ALA A 208 -5.44 -8.51 0.93
N LEU A 209 -5.93 -7.27 0.88
CA LEU A 209 -5.08 -6.08 0.95
C LEU A 209 -4.86 -5.67 2.41
N LEU A 210 -3.65 -5.93 2.90
CA LEU A 210 -3.23 -5.59 4.25
C LEU A 210 -2.60 -4.19 4.29
N PRO A 211 -2.82 -3.42 5.35
CA PRO A 211 -2.22 -2.10 5.45
C PRO A 211 -0.70 -2.16 5.64
N ALA A 212 0.03 -1.40 4.84
CA ALA A 212 1.47 -1.21 5.00
C ALA A 212 1.77 -0.31 6.22
N TYR A 213 2.89 -0.57 6.89
CA TYR A 213 3.42 0.31 7.93
C TYR A 213 3.83 1.66 7.29
N PRO A 214 3.36 2.81 7.80
CA PRO A 214 3.60 4.12 7.16
C PRO A 214 5.04 4.62 7.41
N VAL A 215 6.01 4.00 6.74
CA VAL A 215 7.45 4.31 6.86
C VAL A 215 7.86 5.61 6.18
N ASP A 216 7.08 6.06 5.19
CA ASP A 216 7.40 7.22 4.35
C ASP A 216 6.84 8.55 4.89
N THR A 217 6.36 8.55 6.13
CA THR A 217 5.71 9.71 6.76
C THR A 217 6.08 9.86 8.22
N CYS A 218 6.22 11.11 8.66
CA CYS A 218 6.35 11.47 10.07
C CYS A 218 5.02 12.00 10.65
N SER A 219 3.90 11.87 9.93
CA SER A 219 2.60 12.36 10.37
C SER A 219 2.12 11.60 11.61
N LEU A 220 1.93 12.32 12.72
CA LEU A 220 1.37 11.75 13.94
C LEU A 220 -0.03 11.14 13.71
N TYR A 221 -0.83 11.74 12.83
CA TYR A 221 -2.19 11.28 12.53
C TYR A 221 -2.19 9.97 11.74
N GLU A 222 -1.32 9.83 10.73
CA GLU A 222 -1.25 8.59 9.93
C GLU A 222 -0.71 7.41 10.77
N HIS A 223 0.31 7.67 11.61
CA HIS A 223 0.79 6.68 12.57
C HIS A 223 -0.26 6.34 13.62
N GLY A 224 -0.94 7.35 14.18
CA GLY A 224 -2.06 7.16 15.11
C GLY A 224 -3.12 6.25 14.51
N ALA A 225 -3.60 6.55 13.31
CA ALA A 225 -4.62 5.76 12.61
C ALA A 225 -4.20 4.32 12.36
N TYR A 226 -2.95 4.10 11.98
CA TYR A 226 -2.41 2.76 11.78
C TYR A 226 -2.43 1.93 13.07
N TRP A 227 -2.09 2.54 14.20
CA TRP A 227 -2.09 1.89 15.51
C TRP A 227 -3.50 1.73 16.09
N GLU A 228 -4.43 2.62 15.80
CA GLU A 228 -5.86 2.42 16.07
C GLU A 228 -6.41 1.24 15.28
N GLY A 229 -6.01 1.11 14.01
CA GLY A 229 -6.31 -0.07 13.21
C GLY A 229 -5.83 -1.36 13.88
N ALA A 230 -4.67 -1.33 14.53
CA ALA A 230 -4.17 -2.49 15.29
C ALA A 230 -5.09 -2.85 16.46
N ILE A 231 -5.51 -1.85 17.25
CA ILE A 231 -6.42 -2.03 18.38
C ILE A 231 -7.78 -2.56 17.88
N TYR A 232 -8.34 -1.92 16.86
CA TYR A 232 -9.59 -2.35 16.24
C TYR A 232 -9.50 -3.81 15.76
N TYR A 233 -8.42 -4.20 15.07
CA TYR A 233 -8.21 -5.57 14.62
C TYR A 233 -8.13 -6.57 15.78
N ILE A 234 -7.41 -6.24 16.85
CA ILE A 234 -7.33 -7.07 18.07
C ILE A 234 -8.73 -7.31 18.65
N GLN A 235 -9.59 -6.30 18.63
CA GLN A 235 -10.94 -6.43 19.17
C GLN A 235 -11.90 -7.16 18.25
N THR A 236 -11.99 -6.74 16.99
CA THR A 236 -13.04 -7.20 16.06
C THR A 236 -12.67 -8.51 15.39
N THR A 237 -11.39 -8.70 15.06
CA THR A 237 -10.93 -9.90 14.36
C THR A 237 -10.41 -10.95 15.34
N LEU A 238 -9.58 -10.57 16.32
CA LEU A 238 -9.07 -11.52 17.31
C LEU A 238 -10.03 -11.75 18.49
N GLY A 239 -10.95 -10.83 18.76
CA GLY A 239 -11.98 -10.98 19.79
C GLY A 239 -11.54 -10.60 21.20
N PHE A 240 -10.40 -9.92 21.36
CA PHE A 240 -9.90 -9.54 22.69
C PHE A 240 -10.40 -8.17 23.11
N THR A 241 -11.08 -8.11 24.25
CA THR A 241 -11.53 -6.87 24.89
C THR A 241 -10.67 -6.47 26.08
N ARG A 242 -9.86 -7.40 26.60
CA ARG A 242 -8.96 -7.18 27.73
C ARG A 242 -7.49 -7.36 27.33
N ILE A 243 -6.63 -6.51 27.91
CA ILE A 243 -5.19 -6.47 27.60
C ILE A 243 -4.47 -7.73 28.10
N ASP A 244 -4.78 -8.17 29.32
CA ASP A 244 -4.17 -9.35 29.94
C ASP A 244 -4.47 -10.64 29.15
N ASP A 245 -5.72 -10.82 28.72
CA ASP A 245 -6.11 -11.97 27.89
C ASP A 245 -5.37 -11.97 26.55
N PHE A 246 -5.30 -10.80 25.89
CA PHE A 246 -4.56 -10.64 24.63
C PHE A 246 -3.08 -10.95 24.80
N LEU A 247 -2.43 -10.37 25.82
CA LEU A 247 -1.00 -10.56 26.06
C LEU A 247 -0.66 -12.00 26.42
N ALA A 248 -1.53 -12.70 27.14
CA ALA A 248 -1.37 -14.12 27.44
C ALA A 248 -1.43 -14.98 26.18
N GLU A 249 -2.39 -14.71 25.29
CA GLU A 249 -2.52 -15.46 24.03
C GLU A 249 -1.44 -15.10 23.02
N LEU A 250 -0.97 -13.84 22.99
CA LEU A 250 0.11 -13.39 22.11
C LEU A 250 1.41 -14.20 22.31
N GLU A 251 1.64 -14.72 23.52
CA GLU A 251 2.80 -15.59 23.79
C GLU A 251 2.64 -17.00 23.24
N ARG A 252 1.42 -17.42 22.87
CA ARG A 252 1.16 -18.73 22.27
C ARG A 252 1.49 -18.67 20.78
N ARG A 253 2.27 -19.65 20.32
CA ARG A 253 2.62 -19.79 18.90
C ARG A 253 1.54 -20.59 18.18
N ASP A 254 0.48 -19.94 17.74
CA ASP A 254 -0.36 -20.52 16.69
C ASP A 254 0.16 -20.06 15.31
N SER A 255 0.83 -20.99 14.62
CA SER A 255 1.36 -20.77 13.27
C SER A 255 0.30 -20.94 12.18
N ASN A 256 -0.86 -21.54 12.49
CA ASN A 256 -1.86 -21.91 11.50
C ASN A 256 -3.08 -20.97 11.47
N SER A 257 -3.23 -20.08 12.44
CA SER A 257 -4.30 -19.09 12.42
C SER A 257 -4.01 -17.95 11.44
N GLU A 258 -4.83 -17.85 10.38
CA GLU A 258 -4.83 -16.73 9.43
C GLU A 258 -4.96 -15.38 10.14
N ARG A 259 -5.78 -15.31 11.20
CA ARG A 259 -6.01 -14.05 11.94
C ARG A 259 -4.75 -13.59 12.68
N TRP A 260 -4.03 -14.53 13.31
CA TRP A 260 -2.78 -14.24 14.00
C TRP A 260 -1.63 -13.98 13.02
N ALA A 261 -1.59 -14.70 11.89
CA ALA A 261 -0.63 -14.46 10.82
C ALA A 261 -0.82 -13.05 10.24
N THR A 262 -2.06 -12.66 9.97
CA THR A 262 -2.41 -11.32 9.47
C THR A 262 -2.04 -10.21 10.46
N LEU A 263 -2.20 -10.45 11.77
CA LEU A 263 -1.72 -9.50 12.78
C LEU A 263 -0.20 -9.25 12.62
N ARG A 264 0.58 -10.33 12.47
CA ARG A 264 2.04 -10.25 12.33
C ARG A 264 2.47 -9.63 11.00
N TRP A 265 1.88 -10.04 9.88
CA TRP A 265 2.19 -9.46 8.57
C TRP A 265 1.86 -7.97 8.53
N THR A 266 0.79 -7.55 9.18
CA THR A 266 0.35 -6.16 9.10
C THR A 266 1.11 -5.28 10.09
N TRP A 267 1.15 -5.67 11.37
CA TRP A 267 1.62 -4.81 12.47
C TRP A 267 3.00 -5.19 13.03
N ASP A 268 3.66 -6.22 12.50
CA ASP A 268 5.01 -6.64 12.90
C ASP A 268 5.97 -6.92 11.74
N ASN A 269 5.64 -6.54 10.50
CA ASN A 269 6.49 -6.82 9.33
C ASN A 269 7.87 -6.14 9.33
N GLN A 270 8.06 -5.12 10.17
CA GLN A 270 9.31 -4.39 10.39
C GLN A 270 9.77 -4.52 11.86
N GLY A 271 9.21 -5.43 12.65
CA GLY A 271 9.50 -5.58 14.09
C GLY A 271 8.89 -4.47 14.96
N GLN A 272 7.97 -3.67 14.42
CA GLN A 272 7.38 -2.50 15.06
C GLN A 272 6.32 -2.85 16.12
N PHE A 273 5.80 -4.09 16.14
CA PHE A 273 4.73 -4.47 17.08
C PHE A 273 5.17 -4.37 18.54
N ILE A 274 6.47 -4.44 18.77
CA ILE A 274 7.08 -4.28 20.09
C ILE A 274 6.65 -2.98 20.79
N TYR A 275 6.39 -1.91 20.04
CA TYR A 275 5.92 -0.63 20.58
C TYR A 275 4.49 -0.72 21.10
N LEU A 276 3.57 -1.29 20.32
CA LEU A 276 2.19 -1.48 20.77
C LEU A 276 2.15 -2.44 21.96
N LYS A 277 2.93 -3.52 21.92
CA LYS A 277 3.06 -4.45 23.04
C LYS A 277 3.55 -3.73 24.30
N ALA A 278 4.57 -2.88 24.20
CA ALA A 278 5.09 -2.12 25.33
C ALA A 278 4.06 -1.13 25.90
N PHE A 279 3.30 -0.47 25.02
CA PHE A 279 2.19 0.40 25.41
C PHE A 279 1.12 -0.35 26.20
N LEU A 280 0.65 -1.48 25.68
CA LEU A 280 -0.35 -2.33 26.33
C LEU A 280 0.16 -2.88 27.68
N VAL A 281 1.40 -3.35 27.74
CA VAL A 281 2.03 -3.84 28.99
C VAL A 281 2.11 -2.73 30.04
N ARG A 282 2.54 -1.52 29.66
CA ARG A 282 2.58 -0.37 30.60
C ARG A 282 1.20 -0.07 31.17
N HIS A 283 0.17 -0.02 30.32
CA HIS A 283 -1.20 0.21 30.76
C HIS A 283 -1.72 -0.89 31.69
N MET A 284 -1.46 -2.16 31.36
CA MET A 284 -1.84 -3.28 32.20
C MET A 284 -1.18 -3.24 33.58
N LEU A 285 0.11 -2.85 33.65
CA LEU A 285 0.86 -2.77 34.90
C LEU A 285 0.43 -1.58 35.78
N GLN A 286 -0.07 -0.49 35.19
CA GLN A 286 -0.52 0.71 35.90
C GLN A 286 -1.88 0.53 36.60
N ASP A 287 -2.75 -0.34 36.09
CA ASP A 287 -4.11 -0.55 36.61
C ASP A 287 -4.25 -1.94 37.27
N SER A 288 -3.69 -2.07 38.47
CA SER A 288 -3.70 -3.33 39.21
C SER A 288 -5.09 -3.77 39.68
N GLU A 289 -6.04 -2.85 39.79
CA GLU A 289 -7.42 -3.16 40.18
C GLU A 289 -8.18 -3.82 39.03
N LYS A 290 -7.93 -3.37 37.79
CA LYS A 290 -8.58 -3.92 36.59
C LYS A 290 -7.96 -5.22 36.07
N TYR A 291 -6.64 -5.38 36.22
CA TYR A 291 -5.89 -6.52 35.68
C TYR A 291 -5.36 -7.42 36.79
N SER A 292 -6.10 -8.48 37.07
CA SER A 292 -5.78 -9.47 38.11
C SER A 292 -4.80 -10.53 37.59
N ILE A 293 -3.56 -10.11 37.33
CA ILE A 293 -2.45 -10.99 36.96
C ILE A 293 -1.65 -11.43 38.19
N ASP A 294 -1.10 -12.64 38.17
CA ASP A 294 -0.29 -13.16 39.27
C ASP A 294 1.07 -12.43 39.38
N GLN A 295 1.69 -12.49 40.57
CA GLN A 295 2.92 -11.75 40.85
C GLN A 295 4.10 -12.16 39.97
N LYS A 296 4.17 -13.44 39.56
CA LYS A 296 5.26 -13.93 38.70
C LYS A 296 5.11 -13.38 37.29
N THR A 297 3.90 -13.43 36.73
CA THR A 297 3.57 -12.85 35.42
C THR A 297 3.76 -11.33 35.41
N ARG A 298 3.32 -10.65 36.47
CA ARG A 298 3.54 -9.20 36.66
C ARG A 298 5.04 -8.86 36.67
N GLY A 299 5.84 -9.61 37.42
CA GLY A 299 7.29 -9.43 37.49
C GLY A 299 7.98 -9.64 36.13
N LYS A 300 7.60 -10.70 35.40
CA LYS A 300 8.09 -10.97 34.04
C LYS A 300 7.82 -9.80 33.09
N TRP A 301 6.59 -9.28 33.08
CA TRP A 301 6.23 -8.16 32.20
C TRP A 301 6.93 -6.86 32.58
N ALA A 302 7.10 -6.58 33.88
CA ALA A 302 7.84 -5.42 34.36
C ALA A 302 9.33 -5.48 33.96
N GLU A 303 9.96 -6.64 34.08
CA GLU A 303 11.36 -6.84 33.67
C GLU A 303 11.52 -6.69 32.14
N TRP A 304 10.61 -7.30 31.37
CA TRP A 304 10.60 -7.14 29.92
C TRP A 304 10.44 -5.67 29.50
N LEU A 305 9.49 -4.95 30.11
CA LEU A 305 9.26 -3.52 29.82
C LEU A 305 10.50 -2.67 30.13
N LYS A 306 11.16 -2.93 31.25
CA LYS A 306 12.41 -2.27 31.64
C LYS A 306 13.52 -2.49 30.59
N GLY A 307 13.59 -3.69 30.01
CA GLY A 307 14.52 -3.99 28.91
C GLY A 307 14.28 -3.12 27.68
N ILE A 308 13.01 -2.95 27.28
CA ILE A 308 12.63 -2.07 26.17
C ILE A 308 12.99 -0.61 26.47
N GLU A 309 12.68 -0.12 27.66
CA GLU A 309 13.00 1.26 28.07
C GLU A 309 14.51 1.52 28.11
N ALA A 310 15.31 0.53 28.54
CA ALA A 310 16.77 0.63 28.56
C ALA A 310 17.38 0.72 27.16
N ILE A 311 16.92 -0.10 26.20
CA ILE A 311 17.35 -0.03 24.79
C ILE A 311 17.05 1.36 24.22
N HIS A 312 15.91 1.94 24.60
CA HIS A 312 15.46 3.21 24.09
C HIS A 312 16.03 4.46 24.79
N ALA A 313 16.61 4.33 25.97
CA ALA A 313 17.29 5.45 26.64
C ALA A 313 18.67 5.78 26.03
N ALA A 314 19.18 4.94 25.12
CA ALA A 314 20.49 5.13 24.49
C ALA A 314 20.50 6.33 23.50
N PRO A 315 21.40 7.32 23.66
CA PRO A 315 21.45 8.54 22.83
C PRO A 315 21.58 8.32 21.32
N SER A 316 22.16 7.19 20.90
CA SER A 316 22.39 6.84 19.49
C SER A 316 21.12 6.42 18.74
N THR A 317 20.00 6.19 19.43
CA THR A 317 18.75 5.68 18.85
C THR A 317 17.65 6.74 18.69
N ALA A 318 17.95 8.01 18.99
CA ALA A 318 16.97 9.10 19.04
C ALA A 318 16.71 9.80 17.70
N VAL A 319 17.61 9.66 16.71
CA VAL A 319 17.64 10.56 15.54
C VAL A 319 16.60 10.23 14.45
N HIS A 320 16.02 9.02 14.44
CA HIS A 320 15.04 8.62 13.42
C HIS A 320 13.93 7.72 13.96
N ARG A 321 13.19 8.15 14.99
CA ARG A 321 12.02 7.39 15.46
C ARG A 321 10.75 7.90 14.80
N LEU A 322 10.17 7.06 13.95
CA LEU A 322 8.80 7.23 13.50
C LEU A 322 7.87 7.31 14.73
N PRO A 323 6.78 8.10 14.65
CA PRO A 323 5.78 8.12 15.70
C PRO A 323 5.27 6.71 16.04
N ASN A 324 5.12 6.41 17.32
CA ASN A 324 4.78 5.07 17.80
C ASN A 324 3.99 5.17 19.11
N PRO A 325 3.23 4.14 19.49
CA PRO A 325 2.27 4.22 20.59
C PRO A 325 2.92 4.31 21.97
N TYR A 326 4.24 4.10 22.09
CA TYR A 326 4.89 3.95 23.39
C TYR A 326 5.64 5.19 23.87
N PHE A 327 6.14 6.03 22.95
CA PHE A 327 6.99 7.18 23.27
C PHE A 327 6.29 8.52 23.04
N GLY A 328 6.40 9.43 24.01
CA GLY A 328 5.82 10.80 23.96
C GLY A 328 4.80 11.12 25.07
N GLY A 329 4.60 10.24 26.05
CA GLY A 329 3.70 10.47 27.18
C GLY A 329 2.95 9.21 27.62
N SER A 330 1.81 9.39 28.30
CA SER A 330 0.92 8.29 28.73
C SER A 330 0.09 7.69 27.59
N ASN A 331 -0.22 8.48 26.56
CA ASN A 331 -0.87 8.03 25.32
C ASN A 331 -0.43 8.94 24.17
N PRO A 332 0.80 8.78 23.66
CA PRO A 332 1.44 9.75 22.77
C PRO A 332 0.76 9.89 21.41
N LEU A 333 -0.01 8.88 20.99
CA LEU A 333 -0.78 8.89 19.75
C LEU A 333 -2.28 9.06 19.99
N HIS A 334 -2.71 9.40 21.21
CA HIS A 334 -4.14 9.53 21.56
C HIS A 334 -4.99 8.32 21.17
N LEU A 335 -4.42 7.12 21.22
CA LEU A 335 -5.12 5.89 20.88
C LEU A 335 -6.39 5.76 21.73
N GLY A 336 -7.49 5.42 21.09
CA GLY A 336 -8.86 5.34 21.54
C GLY A 336 -9.07 4.16 22.47
N LEU A 337 -8.23 4.04 23.50
CA LEU A 337 -8.54 3.24 24.66
C LEU A 337 -9.72 3.90 25.38
N ALA A 338 -10.95 3.57 24.99
CA ALA A 338 -12.13 3.93 25.76
C ALA A 338 -12.09 3.16 27.10
N PHE A 339 -11.45 3.76 28.08
CA PHE A 339 -11.43 3.31 29.47
C PHE A 339 -11.94 4.43 30.37
N THR A 340 -13.14 4.93 30.09
CA THR A 340 -13.92 5.59 31.12
C THR A 340 -14.55 4.52 31.99
N HIS A 341 -14.50 4.70 33.32
CA HIS A 341 -14.94 3.80 34.40
C HIS A 341 -16.36 3.18 34.29
N HIS A 342 -17.09 3.36 33.19
CA HIS A 342 -18.45 2.88 33.01
C HIS A 342 -18.81 2.22 31.65
N HIS A 343 -17.87 2.03 30.70
CA HIS A 343 -18.17 1.26 29.48
C HIS A 343 -17.02 0.34 29.07
N ASP A 344 -17.32 -0.96 29.01
CA ASP A 344 -16.43 -2.09 28.70
C ASP A 344 -16.12 -2.22 27.20
N THR A 345 -15.51 -1.22 26.56
CA THR A 345 -15.13 -1.34 25.14
C THR A 345 -13.97 -0.43 24.78
N LEU A 346 -12.93 -0.94 24.10
CA LEU A 346 -11.82 -0.12 23.55
C LEU A 346 -12.20 0.67 22.28
N VAL A 347 -13.45 1.08 22.09
CA VAL A 347 -13.88 1.95 20.99
C VAL A 347 -14.81 3.05 21.53
N ARG A 348 -14.65 4.29 21.05
CA ARG A 348 -15.67 5.35 21.18
C ARG A 348 -16.77 5.08 20.16
N SER A 349 -18.01 5.00 20.63
CA SER A 349 -19.20 5.06 19.77
C SER A 349 -19.31 6.41 19.07
#